data_AF-A0A1T0AUS9-F1
#
_entry.id   AF-A0A1T0AUS9-F1
#
_cell.length_a   1.000
_cell.length_b   1.000
_cell.length_c   1.000
_cell.angle_alpha   90.00
_cell.angle_beta   90.00
_cell.angle_gamma   90.00
#
_symmetry.space_group_name_H-M   'P 1'
#
loop_
_entity.id
_entity.type
_entity.pdbx_description
1 polymer ?
#
loop_
_entity_poly.entity_id
_entity_poly.type
_entity_poly.pdbx_seq_one_letter_code
_entity_poly.pdbx_strand_id
1 'polypeptide(L)'
;MFRITSSPHTHAKRLTANVMLWVVAAMLPALGVQSYFFGYGTLIQSALAIALAVTIEVAVAKLRGKPTAFYLEDLSGILTALILAMSIPAYAPYWLILIGTLTALALAKHSYGGLGQNLFNPAMVGYALLLVSFPLQMTSWLPPVDLLSEPPTLADSFSLIFTGVSTDGFTLHQLVNSIDGISQATPLDSAKTSLAKLGLDGVLASPIFSGSFANGWWQVNVAFLLGGIFLIYKKIIHWQIPFAMLASFALLSGLTSLISPNLHLNVLSQLLSGAMMFGAFFIATDPVTASITPRGKLIFGGLVGVLVYLIRYYGNYPDGVAFGVLLANIAVPLIDHYTQPRLYGTNRGKK
;
A
#
# COMPACT_ATOMS: atom_id res chain seq x y z
N MET A 1 46.28 6.42 -33.29
CA MET A 1 45.01 6.95 -32.75
C MET A 1 44.72 6.22 -31.45
N PHE A 2 45.01 6.82 -30.30
CA PHE A 2 44.76 6.19 -29.00
C PHE A 2 43.25 6.18 -28.72
N ARG A 3 42.68 4.98 -28.57
CA ARG A 3 41.27 4.80 -28.21
C ARG A 3 41.17 5.12 -26.71
N ILE A 4 40.62 6.29 -26.37
CA ILE A 4 40.32 6.65 -24.98
C ILE A 4 39.22 5.70 -24.50
N THR A 5 39.61 4.61 -23.84
CA THR A 5 38.66 3.68 -23.20
C THR A 5 38.46 4.14 -21.77
N SER A 6 37.22 4.48 -21.42
CA SER A 6 36.82 4.76 -20.04
C SER A 6 37.13 3.56 -19.13
N SER A 7 37.50 3.83 -17.88
CA SER A 7 37.74 2.82 -16.84
C SER A 7 36.60 1.78 -16.84
N PRO A 8 36.88 0.46 -16.78
CA PRO A 8 35.81 -0.54 -16.77
C PRO A 8 35.04 -0.42 -15.46
N HIS A 9 33.78 0.02 -15.51
CA HIS A 9 32.86 -0.08 -14.38
C HIS A 9 32.29 -1.51 -14.31
N THR A 10 33.17 -2.52 -14.17
CA THR A 10 32.88 -3.96 -14.21
C THR A 10 32.14 -4.50 -12.98
N HIS A 11 31.83 -3.66 -12.00
CA HIS A 11 31.14 -4.07 -10.77
C HIS A 11 29.80 -3.34 -10.57
N ALA A 12 28.88 -3.45 -11.54
CA ALA A 12 27.47 -3.11 -11.32
C ALA A 12 26.73 -4.30 -10.66
N LYS A 13 27.03 -4.60 -9.39
CA LYS A 13 26.49 -5.78 -8.67
C LYS A 13 25.01 -5.67 -8.25
N ARG A 14 24.31 -4.57 -8.54
CA ARG A 14 22.89 -4.41 -8.17
C ARG A 14 22.08 -3.97 -9.38
N LEU A 15 21.61 -4.96 -10.13
CA LEU A 15 20.51 -4.75 -11.06
C LEU A 15 19.29 -4.30 -10.26
N THR A 16 18.60 -3.26 -10.72
CA THR A 16 17.33 -2.77 -10.16
C THR A 16 16.33 -3.91 -9.97
N ALA A 17 16.33 -4.86 -10.91
CA ALA A 17 15.59 -6.11 -10.85
C ALA A 17 15.77 -6.88 -9.53
N ASN A 18 17.01 -6.99 -9.02
CA ASN A 18 17.28 -7.70 -7.78
C ASN A 18 16.65 -7.00 -6.58
N VAL A 19 16.67 -5.66 -6.55
CA VAL A 19 16.01 -4.88 -5.50
C VAL A 19 14.51 -5.11 -5.54
N MET A 20 13.88 -4.99 -6.71
CA MET A 20 12.45 -5.21 -6.88
C MET A 20 12.03 -6.64 -6.52
N LEU A 21 12.82 -7.64 -6.92
CA LEU A 21 12.57 -9.05 -6.58
C LEU A 21 12.57 -9.28 -5.08
N TRP A 22 13.52 -8.70 -4.34
CA TRP A 22 13.53 -8.81 -2.87
C TRP A 22 12.32 -8.14 -2.23
N VAL A 23 11.84 -7.02 -2.77
CA VAL A 23 10.61 -6.37 -2.29
C VAL A 23 9.41 -7.29 -2.54
N VAL A 24 9.26 -7.83 -3.75
CA VAL A 24 8.22 -8.83 -4.07
C VAL A 24 8.30 -10.02 -3.11
N ALA A 25 9.49 -10.58 -2.92
CA ALA A 25 9.70 -11.72 -2.02
C ALA A 25 9.34 -11.40 -0.56
N ALA A 26 9.62 -10.19 -0.08
CA ALA A 26 9.24 -9.75 1.26
C ALA A 26 7.72 -9.52 1.42
N MET A 27 6.98 -9.31 0.32
CA MET A 27 5.52 -9.20 0.33
C MET A 27 4.81 -10.56 0.32
N LEU A 28 5.43 -11.62 -0.22
CA LEU A 28 4.80 -12.93 -0.35
C LEU A 28 4.26 -13.52 0.97
N PRO A 29 4.96 -13.44 2.13
CA PRO A 29 4.39 -13.91 3.39
C PRO A 29 3.11 -13.17 3.78
N ALA A 30 3.06 -11.85 3.57
CA ALA A 30 1.86 -11.06 3.83
C ALA A 30 0.72 -11.42 2.88
N LEU A 31 1.02 -11.69 1.60
CA LEU A 31 0.05 -12.21 0.64
C LEU A 31 -0.52 -13.56 1.08
N GLY A 32 0.32 -14.46 1.62
CA GLY A 32 -0.12 -15.74 2.18
C GLY A 32 -1.07 -15.56 3.36
N VAL A 33 -0.71 -14.70 4.32
CA VAL A 33 -1.56 -14.40 5.50
C VAL A 33 -2.87 -13.73 5.08
N GLN A 34 -2.84 -12.79 4.13
CA GLN A 34 -4.04 -12.14 3.63
C GLN A 34 -4.95 -13.14 2.91
N SER A 35 -4.39 -14.08 2.15
CA SER A 35 -5.16 -15.13 1.47
C SER A 35 -5.74 -16.16 2.44
N TYR A 36 -5.06 -16.41 3.57
CA TYR A 36 -5.56 -17.29 4.63
C TYR A 36 -6.78 -16.68 5.33
N PHE A 37 -6.69 -15.41 5.75
CA PHE A 37 -7.78 -14.76 6.50
C PHE A 37 -8.92 -14.21 5.65
N PHE A 38 -8.66 -13.82 4.40
CA PHE A 38 -9.67 -13.21 3.52
C PHE A 38 -10.03 -14.09 2.32
N GLY A 39 -9.47 -15.30 2.23
CA GLY A 39 -9.71 -16.27 1.15
C GLY A 39 -8.93 -15.98 -0.13
N TYR A 40 -9.25 -16.71 -1.21
CA TYR A 40 -8.43 -16.78 -2.42
C TYR A 40 -8.55 -15.57 -3.36
N GLY A 41 -9.47 -14.65 -3.09
CA GLY A 41 -9.71 -13.47 -3.94
C GLY A 41 -8.46 -12.64 -4.19
N THR A 42 -7.65 -12.40 -3.16
CA THR A 42 -6.39 -11.62 -3.26
C THR A 42 -5.39 -12.20 -4.27
N LEU A 43 -5.31 -13.53 -4.37
CA LEU A 43 -4.44 -14.21 -5.34
C LEU A 43 -4.95 -14.03 -6.76
N ILE A 44 -6.27 -14.11 -6.95
CA ILE A 44 -6.91 -13.89 -8.26
C ILE A 44 -6.70 -12.43 -8.71
N GLN A 45 -6.91 -11.45 -7.81
CA GLN A 45 -6.64 -10.03 -8.12
C GLN A 45 -5.18 -9.81 -8.47
N SER A 46 -4.25 -10.41 -7.72
CA SER A 46 -2.82 -10.32 -7.98
C SER A 46 -2.45 -10.92 -9.34
N ALA A 47 -3.02 -12.08 -9.69
CA ALA A 47 -2.80 -12.72 -10.98
C ALA A 47 -3.32 -11.86 -12.15
N LEU A 48 -4.54 -11.31 -12.03
CA LEU A 48 -5.12 -10.41 -13.03
C LEU A 48 -4.30 -9.13 -13.20
N ALA A 49 -3.86 -8.53 -12.08
CA ALA A 49 -3.05 -7.33 -12.07
C ALA A 49 -1.70 -7.56 -12.76
N ILE A 50 -1.01 -8.65 -12.43
CA ILE A 50 0.29 -9.00 -13.01
C ILE A 50 0.14 -9.32 -14.49
N ALA A 51 -0.89 -10.08 -14.88
CA ALA A 51 -1.15 -10.39 -16.29
C ALA A 51 -1.34 -9.12 -17.11
N LEU A 52 -2.18 -8.19 -16.64
CA LEU A 52 -2.39 -6.92 -17.33
C LEU A 52 -1.11 -6.06 -17.33
N ALA A 53 -0.36 -6.03 -16.22
CA ALA A 53 0.89 -5.29 -16.14
C ALA A 53 1.92 -5.75 -17.17
N VAL A 54 2.11 -7.06 -17.31
CA VAL A 54 2.98 -7.66 -18.33
C VAL A 54 2.52 -7.25 -19.73
N THR A 55 1.21 -7.30 -20.01
CA THR A 55 0.71 -6.89 -21.33
C THR A 55 0.93 -5.41 -21.63
N ILE A 56 0.76 -4.53 -20.63
CA ILE A 56 1.00 -3.09 -20.76
C ILE A 56 2.49 -2.82 -21.01
N GLU A 57 3.38 -3.44 -20.23
CA GLU A 57 4.83 -3.22 -20.40
C GLU A 57 5.33 -3.70 -21.76
N VAL A 58 4.85 -4.86 -22.23
CA VAL A 58 5.16 -5.36 -23.58
C VAL A 58 4.60 -4.44 -24.66
N ALA A 59 3.35 -3.99 -24.52
CA ALA A 59 2.71 -3.09 -25.48
C ALA A 59 3.46 -1.75 -25.57
N VAL A 60 3.78 -1.14 -24.43
CA VAL A 60 4.52 0.13 -24.37
C VAL A 60 5.95 -0.04 -24.90
N ALA A 61 6.62 -1.16 -24.61
CA ALA A 61 7.95 -1.45 -25.18
C ALA A 61 7.89 -1.46 -26.72
N LYS A 62 6.91 -2.18 -27.30
CA LYS A 62 6.71 -2.26 -28.76
C LYS A 62 6.37 -0.90 -29.37
N LEU A 63 5.45 -0.16 -28.76
CA LEU A 63 5.06 1.19 -29.22
C LEU A 63 6.24 2.17 -29.20
N ARG A 64 7.22 1.96 -28.33
CA ARG A 64 8.44 2.77 -28.23
C ARG A 64 9.62 2.23 -29.06
N GLY A 65 9.41 1.17 -29.85
CA GLY A 65 10.47 0.54 -30.63
C GLY A 65 11.61 -0.06 -29.79
N LYS A 66 11.34 -0.36 -28.51
CA LYS A 66 12.29 -0.99 -27.59
C LYS A 66 12.14 -2.51 -27.60
N PRO A 67 13.19 -3.28 -27.26
CA PRO A 67 13.04 -4.72 -27.09
C PRO A 67 12.01 -5.01 -25.99
N THR A 68 11.17 -6.02 -26.19
CA THR A 68 10.05 -6.34 -25.28
C THR A 68 10.51 -6.63 -23.86
N ALA A 69 11.70 -7.22 -23.71
CA ALA A 69 12.29 -7.54 -22.42
C ALA A 69 12.73 -6.30 -21.62
N PHE A 70 12.91 -5.14 -22.25
CA PHE A 70 13.51 -3.94 -21.62
C PHE A 70 12.79 -3.50 -20.34
N TYR A 71 11.45 -3.43 -20.37
CA TYR A 71 10.65 -3.05 -19.19
C TYR A 71 10.32 -4.26 -18.31
N LEU A 72 10.25 -5.47 -18.87
CA LEU A 72 9.97 -6.69 -18.11
C LEU A 72 11.12 -7.09 -17.18
N GLU A 73 12.36 -6.86 -17.61
CA GLU A 73 13.57 -7.22 -16.84
C GLU A 73 13.68 -6.43 -15.53
N ASP A 74 13.05 -5.26 -15.42
CA ASP A 74 13.14 -4.40 -14.25
C ASP A 74 12.19 -4.80 -13.10
N LEU A 75 11.22 -5.69 -13.36
CA LEU A 75 10.17 -6.19 -12.44
C LEU A 75 9.29 -5.13 -11.78
N SER A 76 9.45 -3.86 -12.14
CA SER A 76 8.80 -2.76 -11.44
C SER A 76 7.32 -2.62 -11.77
N GLY A 77 6.91 -2.96 -13.00
CA GLY A 77 5.49 -3.02 -13.36
C GLY A 77 4.76 -4.10 -12.59
N ILE A 78 5.40 -5.27 -12.44
CA ILE A 78 4.89 -6.39 -11.65
C ILE A 78 4.76 -5.98 -10.17
N LEU A 79 5.79 -5.35 -9.59
CA LEU A 79 5.72 -4.85 -8.21
C LEU A 79 4.59 -3.83 -8.03
N THR A 80 4.46 -2.86 -8.95
CA THR A 80 3.40 -1.85 -8.91
C THR A 80 2.02 -2.50 -8.94
N ALA A 81 1.82 -3.49 -9.81
CA ALA A 81 0.58 -4.23 -9.94
C ALA A 81 0.26 -5.06 -8.68
N LEU A 82 1.28 -5.70 -8.08
CA LEU A 82 1.13 -6.48 -6.85
C LEU A 82 0.80 -5.58 -5.65
N ILE A 83 1.47 -4.43 -5.51
CA ILE A 83 1.15 -3.42 -4.48
C ILE A 83 -0.31 -2.97 -4.63
N LEU A 84 -0.75 -2.67 -5.84
CA LEU A 84 -2.13 -2.26 -6.08
C LEU A 84 -3.13 -3.39 -5.79
N ALA A 85 -2.87 -4.61 -6.23
CA ALA A 85 -3.74 -5.76 -6.00
C ALA A 85 -3.94 -6.08 -4.51
N MET A 86 -2.89 -5.92 -3.70
CA MET A 86 -2.98 -6.11 -2.24
C MET A 86 -3.66 -4.93 -1.53
N SER A 87 -3.77 -3.76 -2.19
CA SER A 87 -4.40 -2.56 -1.65
C SER A 87 -5.93 -2.56 -1.82
N ILE A 88 -6.45 -3.31 -2.78
CA ILE A 88 -7.89 -3.34 -3.10
C ILE A 88 -8.62 -4.49 -2.38
N PRO A 89 -9.96 -4.44 -2.26
CA PRO A 89 -10.73 -5.56 -1.71
C PRO A 89 -10.53 -6.85 -2.49
N ALA A 90 -10.41 -7.98 -1.77
CA ALA A 90 -10.10 -9.29 -2.35
C ALA A 90 -11.11 -9.76 -3.42
N TYR A 91 -12.40 -9.45 -3.22
CA TYR A 91 -13.50 -9.88 -4.08
C TYR A 91 -14.06 -8.72 -4.93
N ALA A 92 -13.27 -7.66 -5.14
CA ALA A 92 -13.66 -6.60 -6.05
C ALA A 92 -13.89 -7.16 -7.48
N PRO A 93 -14.81 -6.59 -8.27
CA PRO A 93 -15.02 -7.03 -9.64
C PRO A 93 -13.73 -6.94 -10.47
N TYR A 94 -13.49 -7.89 -11.37
CA TYR A 94 -12.25 -7.97 -12.16
C TYR A 94 -11.92 -6.67 -12.92
N TRP A 95 -12.94 -5.97 -13.43
CA TRP A 95 -12.74 -4.73 -14.19
C TRP A 95 -12.10 -3.62 -13.35
N LEU A 96 -12.28 -3.64 -12.03
CA LEU A 96 -11.77 -2.62 -11.13
C LEU A 96 -10.24 -2.69 -11.04
N ILE A 97 -9.67 -3.87 -10.82
CA ILE A 97 -8.21 -4.04 -10.82
C ILE A 97 -7.60 -3.75 -12.20
N LEU A 98 -8.33 -4.05 -13.28
CA LEU A 98 -7.87 -3.75 -14.63
C LEU A 98 -7.77 -2.25 -14.89
N ILE A 99 -8.78 -1.47 -14.50
CA ILE A 99 -8.74 0.00 -14.61
C ILE A 99 -7.63 0.58 -13.73
N GLY A 100 -7.49 0.08 -12.50
CA GLY A 100 -6.46 0.54 -11.56
C GLY A 100 -5.03 0.28 -12.06
N THR A 101 -4.76 -0.92 -12.56
CA THR A 101 -3.44 -1.26 -13.09
C THR A 101 -3.12 -0.54 -14.40
N LEU A 102 -4.13 -0.36 -15.27
CA LEU A 102 -3.99 0.46 -16.48
C LEU A 102 -3.63 1.89 -16.13
N THR A 103 -4.33 2.51 -15.19
CA THR A 103 -4.05 3.89 -14.77
C THR A 103 -2.71 4.01 -14.06
N ALA A 104 -2.36 3.07 -13.17
CA ALA A 104 -1.04 3.04 -12.53
C ALA A 104 0.10 2.95 -13.54
N LEU A 105 0.04 2.01 -14.49
CA LEU A 105 1.16 1.77 -15.39
C LEU A 105 1.16 2.70 -16.61
N ALA A 106 0.03 2.87 -17.30
CA ALA A 106 -0.02 3.70 -18.50
C ALA A 106 0.07 5.19 -18.15
N LEU A 107 -0.75 5.67 -17.20
CA LEU A 107 -0.86 7.10 -16.90
C LEU A 107 0.14 7.58 -15.86
N ALA A 108 0.49 6.79 -14.84
CA ALA A 108 1.36 7.27 -13.77
C ALA A 108 2.84 6.88 -13.95
N LYS A 109 3.13 5.76 -14.63
CA LYS A 109 4.51 5.32 -14.89
C LYS A 109 4.99 5.65 -16.31
N HIS A 110 4.28 5.15 -17.32
CA HIS A 110 4.79 5.22 -18.69
C HIS A 110 4.62 6.59 -19.33
N SER A 111 3.58 7.36 -19.03
CA SER A 111 3.43 8.75 -19.51
C SER A 111 4.67 9.62 -19.25
N TYR A 112 5.35 9.42 -18.12
CA TYR A 112 6.57 10.14 -17.71
C TYR A 112 7.87 9.53 -18.24
N GLY A 113 7.79 8.44 -19.00
CA GLY A 113 8.93 7.81 -19.68
C GLY A 113 9.40 6.49 -19.07
N GLY A 114 8.87 6.09 -17.91
CA GLY A 114 9.09 4.79 -17.27
C GLY A 114 9.83 4.89 -15.94
N LEU A 115 10.56 3.82 -15.58
CA LEU A 115 11.28 3.78 -14.31
C LEU A 115 12.26 4.94 -14.11
N GLY A 116 12.22 5.51 -12.91
CA GLY A 116 13.11 6.62 -12.51
C GLY A 116 12.59 8.01 -12.88
N GLN A 117 11.49 8.10 -13.64
CA GLN A 117 10.89 9.38 -14.06
C GLN A 117 9.50 9.61 -13.45
N ASN A 118 9.04 8.71 -12.58
CA ASN A 118 7.73 8.80 -11.94
C ASN A 118 7.74 9.94 -10.92
N LEU A 119 6.85 10.92 -11.10
CA LEU A 119 6.64 11.98 -10.11
C LEU A 119 5.92 11.46 -8.85
N PHE A 120 5.03 10.49 -9.05
CA PHE A 120 4.18 9.90 -8.01
C PHE A 120 4.36 8.39 -7.96
N ASN A 121 4.06 7.79 -6.80
CA ASN A 121 4.05 6.34 -6.67
C ASN A 121 2.94 5.80 -7.60
N PRO A 122 3.27 5.04 -8.66
CA PRO A 122 2.29 4.71 -9.69
C PRO A 122 1.13 3.86 -9.17
N ALA A 123 1.40 2.94 -8.22
CA ALA A 123 0.36 2.11 -7.62
C ALA A 123 -0.64 2.96 -6.83
N MET A 124 -0.14 3.95 -6.09
CA MET A 124 -1.00 4.84 -5.30
C MET A 124 -1.84 5.77 -6.17
N VAL A 125 -1.35 6.18 -7.35
CA VAL A 125 -2.16 6.94 -8.32
C VAL A 125 -3.33 6.09 -8.81
N GLY A 126 -3.08 4.83 -9.19
CA GLY A 126 -4.14 3.90 -9.57
C GLY A 126 -5.15 3.68 -8.43
N TYR A 127 -4.66 3.46 -7.20
CA TYR A 127 -5.50 3.31 -6.01
C TYR A 127 -6.37 4.55 -5.74
N ALA A 128 -5.78 5.75 -5.79
CA ALA A 128 -6.50 7.00 -5.55
C ALA A 128 -7.60 7.23 -6.59
N LEU A 129 -7.34 6.92 -7.86
CA LEU A 129 -8.34 7.00 -8.92
C LEU A 129 -9.51 6.04 -8.65
N LEU A 130 -9.21 4.80 -8.28
CA LEU A 130 -10.24 3.81 -7.97
C LEU A 130 -11.08 4.21 -6.77
N LEU A 131 -10.45 4.69 -5.71
CA LEU A 131 -11.14 5.11 -4.49
C LEU A 131 -12.06 6.30 -4.73
N VAL A 132 -11.64 7.29 -5.53
CA VAL A 132 -12.47 8.45 -5.86
C VAL A 132 -13.59 8.11 -6.85
N SER A 133 -13.31 7.26 -7.85
CA SER A 133 -14.26 6.98 -8.94
C SER A 133 -15.25 5.86 -8.59
N PHE A 134 -14.82 4.88 -7.79
CA PHE A 134 -15.58 3.66 -7.46
C PHE A 134 -15.57 3.38 -5.95
N PRO A 135 -16.06 4.32 -5.11
CA PRO A 135 -15.96 4.20 -3.65
C PRO A 135 -16.71 2.97 -3.11
N LEU A 136 -17.89 2.67 -3.65
CA LEU A 136 -18.73 1.55 -3.19
C LEU A 136 -18.01 0.20 -3.29
N GLN A 137 -17.34 -0.04 -4.41
CA GLN A 137 -16.58 -1.27 -4.64
C GLN A 137 -15.29 -1.30 -3.81
N MET A 138 -14.68 -0.14 -3.55
CA MET A 138 -13.45 -0.02 -2.75
C MET A 138 -13.69 -0.16 -1.24
N THR A 139 -14.92 0.03 -0.78
CA THR A 139 -15.32 -0.19 0.61
C THR A 139 -15.93 -1.57 0.85
N SER A 140 -16.18 -2.41 -0.15
CA SER A 140 -16.81 -3.73 0.05
C SER A 140 -15.79 -4.82 0.44
N TRP A 141 -15.31 -4.77 1.69
CA TRP A 141 -14.40 -5.77 2.25
C TRP A 141 -15.16 -6.91 2.93
N LEU A 142 -14.76 -8.15 2.64
CA LEU A 142 -15.25 -9.33 3.35
C LEU A 142 -14.61 -9.39 4.76
N PRO A 143 -15.36 -9.71 5.82
CA PRO A 143 -14.77 -10.01 7.12
C PRO A 143 -13.89 -11.26 7.05
N PRO A 144 -13.03 -11.50 8.07
CA PRO A 144 -12.24 -12.72 8.17
C PRO A 144 -13.09 -13.99 7.99
N VAL A 145 -12.54 -14.96 7.26
CA VAL A 145 -13.23 -16.19 6.85
C VAL A 145 -13.80 -16.97 8.05
N ASP A 146 -13.12 -16.94 9.20
CA ASP A 146 -13.57 -17.58 10.45
C ASP A 146 -14.90 -17.05 11.00
N LEU A 147 -15.29 -15.83 10.59
CA LEU A 147 -16.56 -15.21 11.02
C LEU A 147 -17.71 -15.52 10.05
N LEU A 148 -17.42 -16.03 8.85
CA LEU A 148 -18.42 -16.35 7.85
C LEU A 148 -19.03 -17.72 8.12
N SER A 149 -20.35 -17.83 7.98
CA SER A 149 -21.05 -19.11 8.07
C SER A 149 -20.71 -20.04 6.90
N GLU A 150 -20.48 -19.46 5.72
CA GLU A 150 -20.09 -20.16 4.50
C GLU A 150 -18.84 -19.50 3.91
N PRO A 151 -17.64 -20.08 4.14
CA PRO A 151 -16.40 -19.52 3.64
C PRO A 151 -16.28 -19.72 2.12
N PRO A 152 -15.96 -18.68 1.33
CA PRO A 152 -15.90 -18.79 -0.12
C PRO A 152 -14.77 -19.73 -0.55
N THR A 153 -15.11 -20.75 -1.34
CA THR A 153 -14.11 -21.64 -1.94
C THR A 153 -13.36 -20.95 -3.08
N LEU A 154 -12.36 -21.62 -3.67
CA LEU A 154 -11.66 -21.09 -4.85
C LEU A 154 -12.64 -20.88 -6.03
N ALA A 155 -13.56 -21.81 -6.25
CA ALA A 155 -14.56 -21.71 -7.31
C ALA A 155 -15.51 -20.52 -7.08
N ASP A 156 -15.96 -20.32 -5.83
CA ASP A 156 -16.79 -19.17 -5.47
C ASP A 156 -16.03 -17.86 -5.60
N SER A 157 -14.74 -17.85 -5.23
CA SER A 157 -13.89 -16.67 -5.37
C SER A 157 -13.80 -16.23 -6.84
N PHE A 158 -13.66 -17.20 -7.76
CA PHE A 158 -13.66 -16.92 -9.19
C PHE A 158 -15.02 -16.41 -9.67
N SER A 159 -16.12 -17.10 -9.33
CA SER A 159 -17.45 -16.67 -9.77
C SER A 159 -17.82 -15.29 -9.21
N LEU A 160 -17.49 -14.99 -7.95
CA LEU A 160 -17.73 -13.68 -7.33
C LEU A 160 -16.98 -12.55 -8.06
N ILE A 161 -15.72 -12.76 -8.44
CA ILE A 161 -14.91 -11.73 -9.11
C ILE A 161 -15.38 -11.47 -10.54
N PHE A 162 -15.77 -12.51 -11.28
CA PHE A 162 -16.15 -12.40 -12.70
C PHE A 162 -17.64 -12.13 -12.94
N THR A 163 -18.51 -12.71 -12.12
CA THR A 163 -19.98 -12.65 -12.30
C THR A 163 -20.70 -11.88 -11.19
N GLY A 164 -20.05 -11.67 -10.04
CA GLY A 164 -20.65 -10.99 -8.88
C GLY A 164 -21.47 -11.90 -7.96
N VAL A 165 -21.50 -13.22 -8.23
CA VAL A 165 -22.31 -14.21 -7.51
C VAL A 165 -21.48 -15.46 -7.21
N SER A 166 -21.66 -16.09 -6.05
CA SER A 166 -21.05 -17.39 -5.70
C SER A 166 -21.64 -18.53 -6.54
N THR A 167 -21.03 -19.72 -6.50
CA THR A 167 -21.57 -20.88 -7.22
C THR A 167 -22.95 -21.29 -6.69
N ASP A 168 -23.23 -21.00 -5.43
CA ASP A 168 -24.52 -21.22 -4.75
C ASP A 168 -25.55 -20.09 -4.98
N GLY A 169 -25.19 -19.03 -5.74
CA GLY A 169 -26.13 -17.95 -6.06
C GLY A 169 -26.12 -16.77 -5.08
N PHE A 170 -25.23 -16.75 -4.08
CA PHE A 170 -25.15 -15.66 -3.12
C PHE A 170 -24.34 -14.48 -3.66
N THR A 171 -24.86 -13.27 -3.46
CA THR A 171 -24.13 -12.03 -3.73
C THR A 171 -23.16 -11.70 -2.59
N LEU A 172 -22.12 -10.92 -2.89
CA LEU A 172 -21.13 -10.48 -1.90
C LEU A 172 -21.79 -9.78 -0.69
N HIS A 173 -22.82 -8.96 -0.93
CA HIS A 173 -23.56 -8.30 0.15
C HIS A 173 -24.33 -9.28 1.05
N GLN A 174 -24.85 -10.38 0.51
CA GLN A 174 -25.54 -11.39 1.30
C GLN A 174 -24.57 -12.18 2.17
N LEU A 175 -23.38 -12.50 1.64
CA LEU A 175 -22.29 -13.14 2.39
C LEU A 175 -21.80 -12.26 3.54
N VAL A 176 -21.79 -10.95 3.37
CA VAL A 176 -21.39 -10.00 4.43
C VAL A 176 -22.50 -9.80 5.46
N ASN A 177 -23.77 -9.82 5.05
CA ASN A 177 -24.92 -9.59 5.92
C ASN A 177 -25.35 -10.83 6.74
N SER A 178 -24.74 -12.00 6.54
CA SER A 178 -25.01 -13.19 7.36
C SER A 178 -24.55 -13.04 8.82
N ILE A 179 -23.71 -12.04 9.10
CA ILE A 179 -23.28 -11.65 10.45
C ILE A 179 -24.09 -10.42 10.87
N ASP A 180 -24.75 -10.52 12.03
CA ASP A 180 -25.72 -9.55 12.54
C ASP A 180 -25.24 -8.09 12.48
N GLY A 181 -25.96 -7.27 11.69
CA GLY A 181 -26.28 -5.88 12.00
C GLY A 181 -25.24 -4.77 11.78
N ILE A 182 -23.96 -5.05 11.55
CA ILE A 182 -22.95 -3.99 11.27
C ILE A 182 -22.00 -4.42 10.14
N SER A 183 -22.54 -4.48 8.93
CA SER A 183 -21.76 -4.62 7.69
C SER A 183 -21.03 -3.29 7.37
N GLN A 184 -19.84 -3.08 7.93
CA GLN A 184 -18.92 -2.01 7.50
C GLN A 184 -17.47 -2.52 7.34
N ALA A 185 -17.04 -2.49 6.08
CA ALA A 185 -15.73 -2.25 5.48
C ALA A 185 -14.52 -2.02 6.40
N THR A 186 -13.75 -3.04 6.75
CA THR A 186 -12.51 -2.90 7.54
C THR A 186 -12.70 -2.41 8.98
N PRO A 187 -11.80 -2.75 9.91
CA PRO A 187 -11.96 -2.42 11.33
C PRO A 187 -11.93 -0.91 11.60
N LEU A 188 -11.31 -0.14 10.71
CA LEU A 188 -11.16 1.29 10.88
C LEU A 188 -12.43 2.05 10.49
N ASP A 189 -13.15 1.58 9.46
CA ASP A 189 -14.45 2.14 9.08
C ASP A 189 -15.56 1.67 10.03
N SER A 190 -15.54 0.40 10.43
CA SER A 190 -16.48 -0.12 11.43
C SER A 190 -16.31 0.61 12.76
N ALA A 191 -15.07 0.85 13.21
CA ALA A 191 -14.83 1.67 14.39
C ALA A 191 -15.33 3.10 14.21
N LYS A 192 -15.06 3.76 13.09
CA LYS A 192 -15.48 5.16 12.88
C LYS A 192 -17.00 5.32 12.86
N THR A 193 -17.70 4.43 12.17
CA THR A 193 -19.18 4.45 12.06
C THR A 193 -19.87 4.00 13.35
N SER A 194 -19.34 2.96 14.00
CA SER A 194 -19.93 2.39 15.22
C SER A 194 -19.64 3.25 16.44
N LEU A 195 -18.49 3.90 16.52
CA LEU A 195 -18.16 4.83 17.60
C LEU A 195 -19.07 6.06 17.60
N ALA A 196 -19.47 6.53 16.42
CA ALA A 196 -20.44 7.60 16.27
C ALA A 196 -21.87 7.21 16.72
N LYS A 197 -22.19 5.90 16.76
CA LYS A 197 -23.56 5.40 17.02
C LYS A 197 -23.74 4.69 18.37
N LEU A 198 -22.74 3.94 18.82
CA LEU A 198 -22.83 2.95 19.92
C LEU A 198 -21.80 3.19 21.05
N GLY A 199 -20.85 4.13 20.87
CA GLY A 199 -19.75 4.34 21.83
C GLY A 199 -18.69 3.23 21.78
N LEU A 200 -17.56 3.43 22.48
CA LEU A 200 -16.38 2.56 22.38
C LEU A 200 -16.65 1.11 22.83
N ASP A 201 -17.48 0.93 23.86
CA ASP A 201 -17.80 -0.38 24.43
C ASP A 201 -18.61 -1.25 23.45
N GLY A 202 -19.46 -0.63 22.63
CA GLY A 202 -20.20 -1.32 21.57
C GLY A 202 -19.31 -1.75 20.40
N VAL A 203 -18.22 -1.02 20.12
CA VAL A 203 -17.26 -1.38 19.06
C VAL A 203 -16.42 -2.58 19.48
N LEU A 204 -15.92 -2.60 20.71
CA LEU A 204 -15.09 -3.68 21.24
C LEU A 204 -15.86 -4.99 21.45
N ALA A 205 -17.19 -4.90 21.59
CA ALA A 205 -18.08 -6.05 21.66
C ALA A 205 -18.43 -6.65 20.29
N SER A 206 -18.09 -5.97 19.18
CA SER A 206 -18.39 -6.49 17.84
C SER A 206 -17.49 -7.69 17.48
N PRO A 207 -18.00 -8.70 16.75
CA PRO A 207 -17.29 -9.97 16.48
C PRO A 207 -16.00 -9.79 15.66
N ILE A 208 -15.83 -8.63 15.02
CA ILE A 208 -14.64 -8.27 14.26
C ILE A 208 -13.45 -8.02 15.20
N PHE A 209 -13.71 -7.55 16.42
CA PHE A 209 -12.69 -7.25 17.43
C PHE A 209 -12.65 -8.35 18.50
N SER A 210 -11.47 -8.96 18.68
CA SER A 210 -11.20 -9.74 19.88
C SER A 210 -10.48 -8.86 20.88
N GLY A 211 -11.23 -8.19 21.76
CA GLY A 211 -10.70 -7.16 22.64
C GLY A 211 -10.35 -5.89 21.85
N SER A 212 -9.13 -5.38 21.97
CA SER A 212 -8.71 -4.13 21.30
C SER A 212 -8.22 -4.30 19.86
N PHE A 213 -8.06 -5.53 19.36
CA PHE A 213 -7.50 -5.79 18.02
C PHE A 213 -8.51 -6.50 17.13
N ALA A 214 -8.51 -6.13 15.85
CA ALA A 214 -9.38 -6.74 14.86
C ALA A 214 -8.72 -7.95 14.21
N ASN A 215 -9.38 -9.09 14.28
CA ASN A 215 -8.85 -10.34 13.77
C ASN A 215 -8.65 -10.30 12.25
N GLY A 216 -7.63 -11.00 11.77
CA GLY A 216 -7.14 -10.98 10.39
C GLY A 216 -6.26 -9.76 10.07
N TRP A 217 -6.66 -8.56 10.49
CA TRP A 217 -5.99 -7.31 10.09
C TRP A 217 -4.66 -7.07 10.82
N TRP A 218 -4.60 -7.32 12.12
CA TRP A 218 -3.34 -7.15 12.86
C TRP A 218 -2.30 -8.19 12.43
N GLN A 219 -2.73 -9.44 12.13
CA GLN A 219 -1.86 -10.50 11.63
C GLN A 219 -1.26 -10.14 10.27
N VAL A 220 -2.07 -9.62 9.34
CA VAL A 220 -1.59 -9.14 8.04
C VAL A 220 -0.58 -7.99 8.20
N ASN A 221 -0.89 -7.01 9.06
CA ASN A 221 0.04 -5.91 9.33
C ASN A 221 1.36 -6.36 9.98
N VAL A 222 1.32 -7.37 10.85
CA VAL A 222 2.52 -7.98 11.43
C VAL A 222 3.34 -8.68 10.36
N ALA A 223 2.71 -9.40 9.42
CA ALA A 223 3.41 -10.02 8.30
C ALA A 223 4.11 -8.97 7.42
N PHE A 224 3.46 -7.84 7.13
CA PHE A 224 4.08 -6.71 6.44
C PHE A 224 5.23 -6.08 7.25
N LEU A 225 5.08 -5.94 8.56
CA LEU A 225 6.14 -5.42 9.43
C LEU A 225 7.37 -6.34 9.41
N LEU A 226 7.19 -7.66 9.48
CA LEU A 226 8.29 -8.62 9.38
C LEU A 226 8.99 -8.55 8.01
N GLY A 227 8.21 -8.45 6.93
CA GLY A 227 8.75 -8.24 5.58
C GLY A 227 9.53 -6.92 5.47
N GLY A 228 9.02 -5.84 6.06
CA GLY A 228 9.68 -4.54 6.11
C GLY A 228 10.99 -4.55 6.90
N ILE A 229 11.02 -5.18 8.07
CA ILE A 229 12.23 -5.36 8.88
C ILE A 229 13.27 -6.18 8.11
N PHE A 230 12.85 -7.22 7.39
CA PHE A 230 13.74 -8.00 6.54
C PHE A 230 14.38 -7.15 5.43
N LEU A 231 13.62 -6.26 4.79
CA LEU A 231 14.16 -5.33 3.78
C LEU A 231 15.15 -4.31 4.37
N ILE A 232 14.92 -3.84 5.60
CA ILE A 232 15.86 -2.98 6.33
C ILE A 232 17.14 -3.75 6.64
N TYR A 233 17.04 -4.99 7.13
CA TYR A 233 18.18 -5.85 7.42
C TYR A 233 19.03 -6.10 6.16
N LYS A 234 18.38 -6.34 5.02
CA LYS A 234 19.05 -6.48 3.71
C LYS A 234 19.58 -5.16 3.13
N LYS A 235 19.37 -4.03 3.82
CA LYS A 235 19.78 -2.67 3.39
C LYS A 235 19.24 -2.32 2.01
N ILE A 236 18.01 -2.73 1.74
CA ILE A 236 17.29 -2.41 0.50
C ILE A 236 16.52 -1.10 0.70
N ILE A 237 15.76 -1.03 1.79
CA ILE A 237 15.06 0.18 2.21
C ILE A 237 15.78 0.83 3.39
N HIS A 238 15.61 2.14 3.49
CA HIS A 238 16.15 2.97 4.56
C HIS A 238 15.16 3.06 5.72
N TRP A 239 15.63 2.81 6.95
CA TRP A 239 14.77 2.81 8.15
C TRP A 239 14.16 4.17 8.49
N GLN A 240 14.73 5.26 7.97
CA GLN A 240 14.32 6.64 8.28
C GLN A 240 12.87 6.92 7.88
N ILE A 241 12.43 6.46 6.69
CA ILE A 241 11.07 6.76 6.20
C ILE A 241 10.01 6.01 7.03
N PRO A 242 10.09 4.67 7.17
CA PRO A 242 9.09 3.93 7.96
C PRO A 242 9.06 4.40 9.42
N PHE A 243 10.22 4.62 10.02
CA PHE A 243 10.30 5.08 11.40
C PHE A 243 9.65 6.46 11.59
N ALA A 244 9.96 7.44 10.73
CA ALA A 244 9.40 8.78 10.84
C ALA A 244 7.88 8.81 10.61
N MET A 245 7.39 8.02 9.66
CA MET A 245 5.94 7.88 9.40
C MET A 245 5.20 7.28 10.60
N LEU A 246 5.69 6.16 11.14
CA LEU A 246 5.05 5.51 12.28
C LEU A 246 5.17 6.33 13.57
N ALA A 247 6.33 6.95 13.82
CA ALA A 247 6.55 7.77 15.01
C ALA A 247 5.68 9.03 15.00
N SER A 248 5.61 9.75 13.88
CA SER A 248 4.77 10.95 13.78
C SER A 248 3.28 10.64 13.98
N PHE A 249 2.77 9.58 13.34
CA PHE A 249 1.40 9.13 13.53
C PHE A 249 1.14 8.71 15.00
N ALA A 250 2.03 7.90 15.58
CA ALA A 250 1.88 7.41 16.95
C ALA A 250 1.91 8.54 17.98
N LEU A 251 2.76 9.55 17.78
CA LEU A 251 2.82 10.73 18.65
C LEU A 251 1.53 11.54 18.58
N LEU A 252 1.01 11.84 17.38
CA LEU A 252 -0.22 12.61 17.24
C LEU A 252 -1.46 11.86 17.73
N SER A 253 -1.58 10.59 17.33
CA SER A 253 -2.66 9.71 17.80
C SER A 253 -2.60 9.53 19.32
N GLY A 254 -1.40 9.34 19.88
CA GLY A 254 -1.18 9.27 21.32
C GLY A 254 -1.60 10.53 22.07
N LEU A 255 -1.20 11.71 21.59
CA LEU A 255 -1.62 12.99 22.18
C LEU A 255 -3.15 13.15 22.16
N THR A 256 -3.82 12.81 21.05
CA THR A 256 -5.28 12.88 21.00
C THR A 256 -5.97 11.87 21.91
N SER A 257 -5.40 10.68 22.06
CA SER A 257 -5.94 9.68 22.99
C SER A 257 -5.88 10.13 24.45
N LEU A 258 -4.88 10.95 24.81
CA LEU A 258 -4.74 11.53 26.15
C LEU A 258 -5.71 12.70 26.39
N ILE A 259 -5.95 13.54 25.37
CA ILE A 259 -6.85 14.69 25.46
C ILE A 259 -8.32 14.25 25.45
N SER A 260 -8.63 13.20 24.72
CA SER A 260 -10.00 12.72 24.50
C SER A 260 -10.08 11.19 24.63
N PRO A 261 -9.98 10.67 25.86
CA PRO A 261 -10.16 9.25 26.11
C PRO A 261 -11.59 8.85 25.68
N ASN A 262 -11.70 7.70 25.00
CA ASN A 262 -12.95 7.05 24.55
C ASN A 262 -13.57 7.52 23.23
N LEU A 263 -12.99 8.51 22.53
CA LEU A 263 -13.47 8.95 21.21
C LEU A 263 -12.75 8.29 20.03
N HIS A 264 -11.73 7.46 20.27
CA HIS A 264 -10.95 6.81 19.21
C HIS A 264 -10.39 5.46 19.68
N LEU A 265 -10.06 4.59 18.72
CA LEU A 265 -9.34 3.34 18.99
C LEU A 265 -7.95 3.58 19.58
N ASN A 266 -7.43 2.61 20.33
CA ASN A 266 -6.08 2.64 20.91
C ASN A 266 -5.00 2.83 19.83
N VAL A 267 -3.92 3.55 20.16
CA VAL A 267 -2.82 3.86 19.21
C VAL A 267 -2.27 2.59 18.54
N LEU A 268 -2.01 1.54 19.32
CA LEU A 268 -1.52 0.26 18.78
C LEU A 268 -2.51 -0.40 17.84
N SER A 269 -3.81 -0.34 18.14
CA SER A 269 -4.84 -0.89 17.26
C SER A 269 -4.97 -0.09 15.96
N GLN A 270 -4.75 1.23 15.97
CA GLN A 270 -4.72 2.04 14.75
C GLN A 270 -3.47 1.81 13.90
N LEU A 271 -2.33 1.56 14.53
CA LEU A 271 -1.07 1.22 13.86
C LEU A 271 -1.09 -0.17 13.23
N LEU A 272 -1.75 -1.13 13.89
CA LEU A 272 -1.90 -2.51 13.39
C LEU A 272 -3.20 -2.71 12.59
N SER A 273 -3.89 -1.64 12.21
CA SER A 273 -5.11 -1.68 11.39
C SER A 273 -4.97 -0.89 10.09
N GLY A 274 -5.75 -1.29 9.09
CA GLY A 274 -5.70 -0.75 7.73
C GLY A 274 -4.35 -1.00 7.06
N ALA A 275 -3.93 -0.08 6.19
CA ALA A 275 -2.69 -0.22 5.42
C ALA A 275 -1.46 0.45 6.06
N MET A 276 -1.40 0.63 7.38
CA MET A 276 -0.28 1.39 8.01
C MET A 276 1.08 0.73 7.80
N MET A 277 1.23 -0.56 8.10
CA MET A 277 2.52 -1.24 7.98
C MET A 277 2.88 -1.48 6.51
N PHE A 278 1.89 -1.84 5.71
CA PHE A 278 2.05 -1.94 4.26
C PHE A 278 2.51 -0.61 3.64
N GLY A 279 1.84 0.47 4.02
CA GLY A 279 2.14 1.86 3.70
C GLY A 279 3.56 2.27 4.04
N ALA A 280 3.95 2.07 5.31
CA ALA A 280 5.23 2.52 5.83
C ALA A 280 6.41 1.80 5.18
N PHE A 281 6.31 0.49 4.93
CA PHE A 281 7.45 -0.34 4.50
C PHE A 281 7.53 -0.62 3.00
N PHE A 282 6.40 -0.58 2.27
CA PHE A 282 6.36 -0.97 0.84
C PHE A 282 5.90 0.16 -0.09
N ILE A 283 5.09 1.11 0.39
CA ILE A 283 4.57 2.20 -0.44
C ILE A 283 5.42 3.46 -0.29
N ALA A 284 5.65 3.92 0.95
CA ALA A 284 6.38 5.14 1.25
C ALA A 284 7.90 5.02 0.96
N THR A 285 8.42 3.81 0.88
CA THR A 285 9.84 3.50 0.66
C THR A 285 10.21 3.31 -0.81
N ASP A 286 9.32 3.67 -1.74
CA ASP A 286 9.61 3.62 -3.18
C ASP A 286 10.86 4.47 -3.50
N PRO A 287 11.94 3.86 -4.05
CA PRO A 287 13.21 4.55 -4.27
C PRO A 287 13.14 5.67 -5.32
N VAL A 288 12.10 5.71 -6.17
CA VAL A 288 11.98 6.72 -7.23
C VAL A 288 11.31 8.00 -6.71
N THR A 289 10.28 7.85 -5.89
CA THR A 289 9.41 8.97 -5.52
C THR A 289 9.73 9.54 -4.14
N ALA A 290 10.42 8.79 -3.28
CA ALA A 290 10.79 9.27 -1.96
C ALA A 290 12.01 10.21 -2.00
N SER A 291 12.13 11.03 -0.96
CA SER A 291 13.30 11.91 -0.77
C SER A 291 14.61 11.12 -0.69
N ILE A 292 15.66 11.66 -1.33
CA ILE A 292 16.95 10.98 -1.44
C ILE A 292 17.83 11.27 -0.21
N THR A 293 17.76 12.49 0.35
CA THR A 293 18.66 12.94 1.41
C THR A 293 18.33 12.28 2.76
N PRO A 294 19.32 12.03 3.65
CA PRO A 294 19.05 11.38 4.95
C PRO A 294 18.09 12.18 5.85
N ARG A 295 18.18 13.51 5.83
CA ARG A 295 17.28 14.40 6.59
C ARG A 295 15.92 14.53 5.91
N GLY A 296 15.92 14.62 4.58
CA GLY A 296 14.70 14.68 3.79
C GLY A 296 13.85 13.42 3.93
N LYS A 297 14.46 12.23 4.04
CA LYS A 297 13.76 10.97 4.34
C LYS A 297 12.95 11.02 5.65
N LEU A 298 13.50 11.65 6.70
CA LEU A 298 12.80 11.82 7.98
C LEU A 298 11.66 12.84 7.86
N ILE A 299 11.89 13.95 7.16
CA ILE A 299 10.88 14.99 6.95
C ILE A 299 9.73 14.45 6.09
N PHE A 300 10.05 13.74 5.01
CA PHE A 300 9.09 13.09 4.12
C PHE A 300 8.25 12.06 4.88
N GLY A 301 8.88 11.12 5.59
CA GLY A 301 8.15 10.14 6.38
C GLY A 301 7.28 10.79 7.47
N GLY A 302 7.80 11.79 8.17
CA GLY A 302 7.05 12.57 9.16
C GLY A 302 5.85 13.29 8.55
N LEU A 303 6.00 13.91 7.37
CA LEU A 303 4.91 14.57 6.65
C LEU A 303 3.83 13.57 6.26
N VAL A 304 4.20 12.39 5.74
CA VAL A 304 3.24 11.32 5.43
C VAL A 304 2.47 10.92 6.69
N GLY A 305 3.14 10.66 7.81
CA GLY A 305 2.46 10.24 9.05
C GLY A 305 1.52 11.30 9.62
N VAL A 306 1.89 12.59 9.54
CA VAL A 306 1.01 13.72 9.90
C VAL A 306 -0.22 13.77 8.98
N LEU A 307 -0.03 13.67 7.66
CA LEU A 307 -1.13 13.69 6.69
C LEU A 307 -2.07 12.51 6.89
N VAL A 308 -1.54 11.31 7.15
CA VAL A 308 -2.34 10.11 7.45
C VAL A 308 -3.16 10.31 8.71
N TYR A 309 -2.58 10.86 9.77
CA TYR A 309 -3.30 11.20 10.99
C TYR A 309 -4.46 12.17 10.71
N LEU A 310 -4.19 13.27 9.98
CA LEU A 310 -5.22 14.25 9.64
C LEU A 310 -6.38 13.64 8.83
N ILE A 311 -6.07 12.80 7.85
CA ILE A 311 -7.08 12.15 7.01
C ILE A 311 -7.90 11.14 7.81
N ARG A 312 -7.27 10.35 8.70
CA ARG A 312 -7.99 9.35 9.51
C ARG A 312 -8.93 9.98 10.54
N TYR A 313 -8.47 11.01 11.23
CA TYR A 313 -9.23 11.67 12.29
C TYR A 313 -10.26 12.66 11.75
N TYR A 314 -9.90 13.49 10.77
CA TYR A 314 -10.77 14.58 10.27
C TYR A 314 -11.35 14.33 8.88
N GLY A 315 -10.78 13.43 8.09
CA GLY A 315 -11.29 13.09 6.76
C GLY A 315 -12.45 12.11 6.79
N ASN A 316 -13.08 11.86 5.65
CA ASN A 316 -14.16 10.85 5.52
C ASN A 316 -13.65 9.45 5.18
N TYR A 317 -12.37 9.31 4.83
CA TYR A 317 -11.80 8.01 4.48
C TYR A 317 -11.26 7.30 5.72
N PRO A 318 -11.55 6.00 5.89
CA PRO A 318 -11.02 5.22 7.01
C PRO A 318 -9.51 5.05 6.86
N ASP A 319 -8.99 4.86 5.64
CA ASP A 319 -7.55 4.82 5.40
C ASP A 319 -7.04 6.08 4.68
N GLY A 320 -5.86 6.55 5.09
CA GLY A 320 -5.28 7.82 4.66
C GLY A 320 -3.92 7.69 3.96
N VAL A 321 -3.35 6.50 3.90
CA VAL A 321 -1.95 6.29 3.47
C VAL A 321 -1.72 6.70 2.02
N ALA A 322 -2.56 6.23 1.09
CA ALA A 322 -2.36 6.50 -0.34
C ALA A 322 -2.35 8.00 -0.64
N PHE A 323 -3.35 8.74 -0.15
CA PHE A 323 -3.43 10.19 -0.32
C PHE A 323 -2.29 10.92 0.41
N GLY A 324 -1.94 10.49 1.62
CA GLY A 324 -0.81 11.04 2.37
C GLY A 324 0.52 10.91 1.62
N VAL A 325 0.78 9.75 1.02
CA VAL A 325 1.99 9.51 0.22
C VAL A 325 1.97 10.35 -1.06
N LEU A 326 0.85 10.39 -1.79
CA LEU A 326 0.77 11.20 -3.03
C LEU A 326 0.99 12.69 -2.76
N LEU A 327 0.38 13.24 -1.70
CA LEU A 327 0.58 14.64 -1.31
C LEU A 327 2.03 14.89 -0.87
N ALA A 328 2.63 13.96 -0.12
CA ALA A 328 4.03 14.10 0.28
C ALA A 328 4.99 14.03 -0.91
N ASN A 329 4.69 13.20 -1.94
CA ASN A 329 5.50 13.11 -3.16
C ASN A 329 5.58 14.45 -3.90
N ILE A 330 4.50 15.27 -3.89
CA ILE A 330 4.53 16.63 -4.45
C ILE A 330 5.60 17.48 -3.75
N ALA A 331 5.77 17.31 -2.44
CA ALA A 331 6.70 18.08 -1.62
C ALA A 331 8.16 17.58 -1.72
N VAL A 332 8.43 16.41 -2.29
CA VAL A 332 9.77 15.79 -2.31
C VAL A 332 10.83 16.68 -2.97
N PRO A 333 10.62 17.28 -4.16
CA PRO A 333 11.62 18.16 -4.76
C PRO A 333 11.99 19.36 -3.89
N LEU A 334 11.00 19.92 -3.18
CA LEU A 334 11.20 21.01 -2.23
C LEU A 334 12.00 20.55 -1.01
N ILE A 335 11.62 19.40 -0.42
CA ILE A 335 12.31 18.79 0.72
C ILE A 335 13.77 18.52 0.35
N ASP A 336 14.03 17.90 -0.80
CA ASP A 336 15.38 17.58 -1.24
C ASP A 336 16.22 18.83 -1.51
N HIS A 337 15.62 19.90 -2.05
CA HIS A 337 16.31 21.18 -2.23
C HIS A 337 16.80 21.79 -0.89
N TYR A 338 15.95 21.79 0.15
CA TYR A 338 16.32 22.37 1.45
C TYR A 338 17.16 21.45 2.34
N THR A 339 17.21 20.15 2.04
CA THR A 339 17.88 19.14 2.88
C THR A 339 19.19 18.64 2.31
N GLN A 340 19.69 19.28 1.25
CA GLN A 340 20.96 18.90 0.62
C GLN A 340 22.09 18.81 1.65
N PRO A 341 22.81 17.68 1.72
CA PRO A 341 23.95 17.55 2.61
C PRO A 341 25.06 18.50 2.18
N ARG A 342 25.78 19.06 3.15
CA ARG A 342 26.90 19.96 2.88
C ARG A 342 28.02 19.20 2.16
N LEU A 343 28.67 19.86 1.19
CA LEU A 343 29.87 19.31 0.57
C LEU A 343 30.94 19.07 1.64
N TYR A 344 31.56 17.89 1.57
CA TYR A 344 32.65 17.51 2.46
C TYR A 344 33.82 18.49 2.28
N GLY A 345 34.30 19.09 3.38
CA GLY A 345 35.43 20.03 3.37
C GLY A 345 35.09 21.52 3.47
N THR A 346 33.82 21.92 3.49
CA THR A 346 33.45 23.34 3.72
C THR A 346 33.36 23.66 5.21
N ASN A 347 34.35 24.38 5.75
CA ASN A 347 34.30 24.93 7.11
C ASN A 347 33.28 26.06 7.21
N ARG A 348 32.57 26.10 8.34
CA ARG A 348 31.51 27.08 8.63
C ARG A 348 32.13 28.47 8.66
N GLY A 349 31.90 29.29 7.62
CA GLY A 349 32.06 30.72 7.75
C GLY A 349 31.18 31.18 8.92
N LYS A 350 31.80 31.63 10.01
CA LYS A 350 31.07 32.32 11.08
C LYS A 350 30.37 33.50 10.42
N LYS A 351 29.03 33.46 10.38
CA LYS A 351 28.24 34.67 10.22
C LYS A 351 28.16 35.36 11.57
#